data_AF-A0A1V9YVJ0-F1
#
_entry.id   AF-A0A1V9YVJ0-F1
#
_cell.length_a   1.000
_cell.length_b   1.000
_cell.length_c   1.000
_cell.angle_alpha   90.00
_cell.angle_beta   90.00
_cell.angle_gamma   90.00
#
_symmetry.space_group_name_H-M   'P 1'
#
loop_
_entity.id
_entity.type
_entity.pdbx_description
1 polymer ?
#
loop_
_entity_poly.entity_id
_entity_poly.type
_entity_poly.pdbx_seq_one_letter_code
_entity_poly.pdbx_strand_id
1 'polypeptide(L)'
;MGLWIGYVYLIWTLGASAWFLVLLGPSATNDHWWPHFTVHKTQTFLGDLFNTQLRLNQSGSYSLCDARFSTSKSYVSDVSPAMPRQVLQAPLAFDTVVTAMRKNSLNWNIRMFAHYCWVDVDRIYELSTTQRRATRCHVKYSANAGVYLEILLRNVDSASLLTDDFAVPLQVAIFEPMAATPRGLAWVNAMFHHTWLPVADEVAYWHASGLSYWQTQVTNYYQQGIQESIVIINALGHAQSVTIGQVAFTQRPLSEWTLAYAYNGFWNDLWQCQFNNYGLVRHSSNATDAAMATWESTVYGIVGNATVVDLVHSHLGIFGSIDVELVTAPEAVTALFTAFQTRMGQERIVPRQTLSLSTPCQGPGNDQT
;
A
#
# COMPACT_ATOMS: atom_id res chain seq x y z
N MET A 1 -21.29 -66.04 -27.91
CA MET A 1 -21.74 -64.63 -27.98
C MET A 1 -21.01 -63.74 -26.97
N GLY A 2 -20.82 -64.15 -25.71
CA GLY A 2 -20.11 -63.34 -24.70
C GLY A 2 -18.64 -62.99 -24.99
N LEU A 3 -17.91 -63.85 -25.70
CA LEU A 3 -16.49 -63.64 -26.04
C LEU A 3 -16.26 -62.46 -27.00
N TRP A 4 -17.13 -62.30 -28.00
CA TRP A 4 -17.09 -61.16 -28.94
C TRP A 4 -17.43 -59.83 -28.27
N ILE A 5 -18.38 -59.84 -27.35
CA ILE A 5 -18.75 -58.65 -26.56
C ILE A 5 -17.55 -58.19 -25.70
N GLY A 6 -16.79 -59.12 -25.13
CA GLY A 6 -15.57 -58.82 -24.39
C GLY A 6 -14.47 -58.17 -25.24
N TYR A 7 -14.24 -58.66 -26.47
CA TYR A 7 -13.26 -58.05 -27.37
C TYR A 7 -13.65 -56.64 -27.81
N VAL A 8 -14.93 -56.42 -28.15
CA VAL A 8 -15.44 -55.10 -28.52
C VAL A 8 -15.32 -54.13 -27.35
N TYR A 9 -15.65 -54.58 -26.14
CA TYR A 9 -15.48 -53.78 -24.92
C TYR A 9 -14.01 -53.39 -24.69
N LEU A 10 -13.06 -54.32 -24.85
CA LEU A 10 -11.63 -54.04 -24.70
C LEU A 10 -11.12 -53.03 -25.74
N ILE A 11 -11.47 -53.22 -27.01
CA ILE A 11 -11.09 -52.28 -28.08
C ILE A 11 -11.66 -50.88 -27.80
N TRP A 12 -12.94 -50.82 -27.40
CA TRP A 12 -13.60 -49.56 -27.08
C TRP A 12 -12.98 -48.85 -25.89
N THR A 13 -12.73 -49.57 -24.79
CA THR A 13 -12.12 -49.00 -23.58
C THR A 13 -10.68 -48.54 -23.79
N LEU A 14 -9.88 -49.30 -24.55
CA LEU A 14 -8.53 -48.90 -24.95
C LEU A 14 -8.55 -47.67 -25.87
N GLY A 15 -9.46 -47.65 -26.86
CA GLY A 15 -9.67 -46.52 -27.75
C GLY A 15 -10.10 -45.25 -27.00
N ALA A 16 -11.06 -45.37 -26.08
CA ALA A 16 -11.53 -44.27 -25.24
C ALA A 16 -10.42 -43.74 -24.32
N SER A 17 -9.58 -44.63 -23.76
CA SER A 17 -8.44 -44.24 -22.93
C SER A 17 -7.37 -43.49 -23.74
N ALA A 18 -7.05 -43.96 -24.94
CA ALA A 18 -6.13 -43.26 -25.84
C ALA A 18 -6.68 -41.89 -26.26
N TRP A 19 -7.98 -41.81 -26.58
CA TRP A 19 -8.65 -40.55 -26.91
C TRP A 19 -8.63 -39.57 -25.73
N PHE A 20 -8.89 -40.04 -24.51
CA PHE A 20 -8.81 -39.23 -23.30
C PHE A 20 -7.42 -38.62 -23.11
N LEU A 21 -6.35 -39.39 -23.33
CA LEU A 21 -4.98 -38.87 -23.23
C LEU A 21 -4.68 -37.81 -24.31
N VAL A 22 -5.21 -37.94 -25.52
CA VAL A 22 -5.09 -36.92 -26.57
C VAL A 22 -5.79 -35.62 -26.16
N LEU A 23 -7.00 -35.74 -25.59
CA LEU A 23 -7.74 -34.58 -25.09
C LEU A 23 -7.05 -33.90 -23.90
N LEU A 24 -6.46 -34.70 -23.00
CA LEU A 24 -5.80 -34.20 -21.80
C LEU A 24 -4.40 -33.64 -22.06
N GLY A 25 -3.71 -34.16 -23.08
CA GLY A 25 -2.32 -33.85 -23.39
C GLY A 25 -1.99 -32.35 -23.37
N PRO A 26 -2.75 -31.48 -24.07
CA PRO A 26 -2.50 -30.04 -24.09
C PRO A 26 -2.64 -29.35 -22.72
N SER A 27 -3.55 -29.82 -21.86
CA SER A 27 -3.75 -29.27 -20.52
C SER A 27 -2.63 -29.68 -19.56
N ALA A 28 -2.15 -30.92 -19.69
CA ALA A 28 -1.15 -31.51 -18.80
C ALA A 28 0.29 -31.05 -19.09
N THR A 29 0.51 -30.09 -20.01
CA THR A 29 1.87 -29.57 -20.31
C THR A 29 2.36 -28.53 -19.30
N ASN A 30 1.54 -28.14 -18.33
CA ASN A 30 1.85 -27.15 -17.31
C ASN A 30 1.10 -27.43 -16.01
N ASP A 31 1.61 -26.91 -14.91
CA ASP A 31 1.05 -27.16 -13.57
C ASP A 31 -0.33 -26.53 -13.37
N HIS A 32 -0.74 -25.58 -14.22
CA HIS A 32 -2.05 -24.94 -14.16
C HIS A 32 -3.17 -25.78 -14.81
N TRP A 33 -2.84 -26.90 -15.47
CA TRP A 33 -3.82 -27.72 -16.22
C TRP A 33 -4.62 -26.91 -17.25
N TRP A 34 -4.00 -25.86 -17.80
CA TRP A 34 -4.62 -24.95 -18.77
C TRP A 34 -3.97 -25.15 -20.14
N PRO A 35 -4.72 -25.60 -21.17
CA PRO A 35 -4.19 -25.76 -22.52
C PRO A 35 -3.40 -24.56 -23.02
N HIS A 36 -2.19 -24.82 -23.55
CA HIS A 36 -1.32 -23.80 -24.18
C HIS A 36 -0.90 -22.64 -23.25
N PHE A 37 -0.98 -22.82 -21.93
CA PHE A 37 -0.48 -21.82 -21.00
C PHE A 37 1.02 -21.64 -21.15
N THR A 38 1.45 -20.41 -21.44
CA THR A 38 2.87 -20.04 -21.54
C THR A 38 3.12 -18.72 -20.84
N VAL A 39 4.31 -18.58 -20.26
CA VAL A 39 4.72 -17.38 -19.51
C VAL A 39 4.61 -16.12 -20.38
N HIS A 40 5.09 -16.18 -21.62
CA HIS A 40 5.15 -15.04 -22.55
C HIS A 40 3.81 -14.66 -23.20
N LYS A 41 2.77 -15.49 -23.06
CA LYS A 41 1.44 -15.22 -23.64
C LYS A 41 0.40 -15.12 -22.54
N THR A 42 -0.03 -16.25 -21.99
CA THR A 42 -1.16 -16.32 -21.07
C THR A 42 -0.85 -15.63 -19.75
N GLN A 43 0.28 -15.94 -19.13
CA GLN A 43 0.65 -15.32 -17.86
C GLN A 43 0.85 -13.81 -18.02
N THR A 44 1.53 -13.37 -19.07
CA THR A 44 1.73 -11.92 -19.27
C THR A 44 0.42 -11.21 -19.63
N PHE A 45 -0.51 -11.86 -20.35
CA PHE A 45 -1.84 -11.31 -20.61
C PHE A 45 -2.65 -11.14 -19.31
N LEU A 46 -2.67 -12.18 -18.46
CA LEU A 46 -3.32 -12.11 -17.16
C LEU A 46 -2.70 -11.01 -16.30
N GLY A 47 -1.36 -10.92 -16.28
CA GLY A 47 -0.67 -9.86 -15.54
C GLY A 47 -1.06 -8.47 -16.02
N ASP A 48 -1.07 -8.20 -17.33
CA ASP A 48 -1.47 -6.89 -17.87
C ASP A 48 -2.93 -6.56 -17.56
N LEU A 49 -3.82 -7.56 -17.65
CA LEU A 49 -5.24 -7.43 -17.34
C LEU A 49 -5.42 -6.98 -15.90
N PHE A 50 -4.87 -7.73 -14.94
CA PHE A 50 -4.99 -7.43 -13.52
C PHE A 50 -4.27 -6.13 -13.16
N ASN A 51 -3.04 -5.90 -13.64
CA ASN A 51 -2.30 -4.65 -13.38
C ASN A 51 -3.07 -3.42 -13.91
N THR A 52 -3.82 -3.55 -15.01
CA THR A 52 -4.68 -2.47 -15.51
C THR A 52 -5.86 -2.19 -14.59
N GLN A 53 -6.51 -3.23 -14.08
CA GLN A 53 -7.61 -3.07 -13.11
C GLN A 53 -7.12 -2.49 -11.77
N LEU A 54 -5.97 -2.96 -11.28
CA LEU A 54 -5.33 -2.47 -10.06
C LEU A 54 -4.97 -0.98 -10.17
N ARG A 55 -4.40 -0.54 -11.30
CA ARG A 55 -4.12 0.89 -11.56
C ARG A 55 -5.36 1.77 -11.50
N LEU A 56 -6.50 1.25 -11.96
CA LEU A 56 -7.78 1.96 -11.95
C LEU A 56 -8.54 1.80 -10.64
N ASN A 57 -7.97 1.09 -9.66
CA ASN A 57 -8.63 0.74 -8.41
C ASN A 57 -10.00 0.06 -8.63
N GLN A 58 -10.10 -0.77 -9.68
CA GLN A 58 -11.32 -1.49 -10.04
C GLN A 58 -11.29 -2.90 -9.48
N SER A 59 -12.36 -3.29 -8.78
CA SER A 59 -12.59 -4.65 -8.30
C SER A 59 -13.86 -5.22 -8.94
N GLY A 60 -13.90 -6.53 -9.15
CA GLY A 60 -15.06 -7.18 -9.76
C GLY A 60 -14.73 -8.47 -10.48
N SER A 61 -15.77 -9.09 -11.04
CA SER A 61 -15.63 -10.24 -11.94
C SER A 61 -15.61 -9.74 -13.38
N TYR A 62 -14.58 -10.15 -14.12
CA TYR A 62 -14.40 -9.78 -15.51
C TYR A 62 -14.25 -11.04 -16.35
N SER A 63 -14.91 -11.07 -17.51
CA SER A 63 -14.64 -12.09 -18.52
C SER A 63 -13.29 -11.80 -19.17
N LEU A 64 -12.42 -12.82 -19.27
CA LEU A 64 -11.15 -12.71 -19.99
C LEU A 64 -11.34 -12.36 -21.48
N CYS A 65 -12.55 -12.55 -22.00
CA CYS A 65 -12.93 -12.26 -23.38
C CYS A 65 -13.58 -10.89 -23.58
N ASP A 66 -13.60 -10.02 -22.55
CA ASP A 66 -14.14 -8.66 -22.69
C ASP A 66 -13.26 -7.83 -23.66
N ALA A 67 -13.92 -7.09 -24.55
CA ALA A 67 -13.30 -6.26 -25.56
C ALA A 67 -12.32 -5.23 -24.98
N ARG A 68 -12.56 -4.77 -23.75
CA ARG A 68 -11.67 -3.83 -23.04
C ARG A 68 -10.23 -4.35 -22.86
N PHE A 69 -10.01 -5.66 -22.96
CA PHE A 69 -8.70 -6.29 -22.76
C PHE A 69 -7.98 -6.60 -24.08
N SER A 70 -8.54 -6.26 -25.25
CA SER A 70 -7.83 -6.41 -26.53
C SER A 70 -6.81 -5.28 -26.73
N THR A 71 -5.65 -5.43 -26.11
CA THR A 71 -4.56 -4.46 -26.18
C THR A 71 -3.44 -4.92 -27.12
N SER A 72 -2.98 -4.07 -28.05
CA SER A 72 -1.75 -4.35 -28.80
C SER A 72 -0.55 -4.23 -27.87
N LYS A 73 0.22 -5.30 -27.71
CA LYS A 73 1.30 -5.34 -26.73
C LYS A 73 2.64 -4.91 -27.32
N SER A 74 3.36 -4.05 -26.59
CA SER A 74 4.83 -4.03 -26.58
C SER A 74 5.27 -4.99 -25.47
N TYR A 75 6.14 -5.95 -25.74
CA TYR A 75 6.49 -7.06 -24.82
C TYR A 75 7.28 -6.63 -23.56
N VAL A 76 7.22 -5.36 -23.17
CA VAL A 76 7.81 -4.84 -21.94
C VAL A 76 6.72 -4.84 -20.88
N SER A 77 6.77 -5.84 -20.00
CA SER A 77 5.98 -5.90 -18.76
C SER A 77 6.47 -4.79 -17.82
N ASP A 78 5.86 -3.60 -17.88
CA ASP A 78 6.16 -2.52 -16.94
C ASP A 78 5.06 -2.41 -15.89
N VAL A 79 5.33 -3.00 -14.72
CA VAL A 79 4.62 -2.61 -13.50
C VAL A 79 4.99 -1.15 -13.25
N SER A 80 3.99 -0.28 -13.12
CA SER A 80 4.25 1.15 -12.92
C SER A 80 5.09 1.35 -11.66
N PRO A 81 6.27 2.01 -11.74
CA PRO A 81 7.06 2.35 -10.55
C PRO A 81 6.33 3.27 -9.56
N ALA A 82 5.20 3.86 -9.96
CA ALA A 82 4.33 4.64 -9.11
C ALA A 82 3.27 3.80 -8.35
N MET A 83 3.04 2.55 -8.75
CA MET A 83 2.01 1.68 -8.16
C MET A 83 2.20 1.47 -6.65
N PRO A 84 3.43 1.22 -6.13
CA PRO A 84 3.63 1.06 -4.68
C PRO A 84 3.15 2.28 -3.89
N ARG A 85 3.43 3.50 -4.40
CA ARG A 85 2.97 4.75 -3.79
C ARG A 85 1.46 4.88 -3.85
N GLN A 86 0.86 4.53 -4.99
CA GLN A 86 -0.60 4.55 -5.15
C GLN A 86 -1.32 3.66 -4.15
N VAL A 87 -0.76 2.49 -3.82
CA VAL A 87 -1.35 1.58 -2.83
C VAL A 87 -1.06 2.06 -1.41
N LEU A 88 0.21 2.27 -1.05
CA LEU A 88 0.61 2.49 0.34
C LEU A 88 0.30 3.89 0.89
N GLN A 89 0.08 4.87 -0.01
CA GLN A 89 -0.20 6.27 0.36
C GLN A 89 -1.65 6.67 0.05
N ALA A 90 -2.47 5.74 -0.43
CA ALA A 90 -3.92 5.88 -0.42
C ALA A 90 -4.48 5.62 0.99
N PRO A 91 -5.74 6.00 1.26
CA PRO A 91 -6.44 5.56 2.47
C PRO A 91 -6.48 4.03 2.56
N LEU A 92 -5.86 3.47 3.60
CA LEU A 92 -5.80 2.03 3.85
C LEU A 92 -6.82 1.59 4.89
N ALA A 93 -7.31 0.36 4.75
CA ALA A 93 -8.17 -0.28 5.74
C ALA A 93 -7.39 -0.59 7.03
N PHE A 94 -8.03 -0.42 8.18
CA PHE A 94 -7.38 -0.51 9.48
C PHE A 94 -6.82 -1.90 9.80
N ASP A 95 -7.53 -2.97 9.43
CA ASP A 95 -7.09 -4.36 9.61
C ASP A 95 -5.76 -4.64 8.88
N THR A 96 -5.63 -4.12 7.66
CA THR A 96 -4.42 -4.20 6.85
C THR A 96 -3.27 -3.47 7.53
N VAL A 97 -3.52 -2.25 8.01
CA VAL A 97 -2.51 -1.41 8.67
C VAL A 97 -2.06 -2.01 10.00
N VAL A 98 -2.98 -2.43 10.86
CA VAL A 98 -2.67 -3.08 12.15
C VAL A 98 -1.83 -4.33 11.92
N THR A 99 -2.23 -5.17 10.96
CA THR A 99 -1.49 -6.39 10.63
C THR A 99 -0.09 -6.08 10.10
N ALA A 100 0.07 -5.03 9.29
CA ALA A 100 1.37 -4.61 8.77
C ALA A 100 2.27 -4.06 9.88
N MET A 101 1.75 -3.17 10.75
CA MET A 101 2.51 -2.58 11.86
C MET A 101 3.06 -3.65 12.80
N ARG A 102 2.22 -4.63 13.18
CA ARG A 102 2.61 -5.73 14.09
C ARG A 102 3.63 -6.71 13.50
N LYS A 103 3.79 -6.72 12.17
CA LYS A 103 4.81 -7.52 11.48
C LYS A 103 6.14 -6.78 11.32
N ASN A 104 6.16 -5.47 11.51
CA ASN A 104 7.34 -4.63 11.37
C ASN A 104 8.03 -4.41 12.72
N SER A 105 9.32 -4.11 12.68
CA SER A 105 10.03 -3.61 13.87
C SER A 105 9.62 -2.17 14.21
N LEU A 106 9.86 -1.77 15.47
CA LEU A 106 9.64 -0.39 15.92
C LEU A 106 10.39 0.62 15.02
N ASN A 107 11.65 0.34 14.69
CA ASN A 107 12.46 1.15 13.78
C ASN A 107 11.77 1.41 12.43
N TRP A 108 11.25 0.37 11.77
CA TRP A 108 10.55 0.54 10.48
C TRP A 108 9.21 1.27 10.63
N ASN A 109 8.47 1.03 11.71
CA ASN A 109 7.22 1.73 11.96
C ASN A 109 7.45 3.23 12.23
N ILE A 110 8.47 3.59 13.00
CA ILE A 110 8.86 5.00 13.24
C ILE A 110 9.32 5.69 11.95
N ARG A 111 9.88 4.95 11.00
CA ARG A 111 10.28 5.44 9.68
C ARG A 111 9.13 5.55 8.66
N MET A 112 7.91 5.23 9.06
CA MET A 112 6.75 5.66 8.29
C MET A 112 6.73 7.20 8.25
N PHE A 113 6.44 7.75 7.08
CA PHE A 113 6.26 9.20 6.91
C PHE A 113 4.90 9.64 7.47
N ALA A 114 4.64 9.33 8.73
CA ALA A 114 3.52 9.81 9.50
C ALA A 114 3.92 11.14 10.15
N HIS A 115 3.16 12.19 9.85
CA HIS A 115 3.38 13.49 10.46
C HIS A 115 2.40 13.63 11.62
N TYR A 116 2.84 13.23 12.82
CA TYR A 116 1.96 13.14 13.99
C TYR A 116 1.38 14.50 14.38
N CYS A 117 0.11 14.48 14.76
CA CYS A 117 -0.62 15.62 15.28
C CYS A 117 -0.75 15.52 16.80
N TRP A 118 -0.96 14.30 17.32
CA TRP A 118 -1.16 14.03 18.74
C TRP A 118 -0.37 12.82 19.22
N VAL A 119 -0.01 12.85 20.50
CA VAL A 119 0.56 11.68 21.19
C VAL A 119 -0.53 10.65 21.42
N ASP A 120 -1.67 11.09 21.97
CA ASP A 120 -2.77 10.26 22.47
C ASP A 120 -4.02 10.36 21.59
N VAL A 121 -4.84 9.31 21.59
CA VAL A 121 -6.10 9.27 20.84
C VAL A 121 -7.12 10.30 21.32
N ASP A 122 -7.05 10.70 22.60
CA ASP A 122 -7.93 11.73 23.17
C ASP A 122 -7.55 13.17 22.75
N ARG A 123 -6.44 13.34 22.01
CA ARG A 123 -5.94 14.62 21.47
C ARG A 123 -5.57 15.64 22.55
N ILE A 124 -5.15 15.19 23.71
CA ILE A 124 -4.78 16.06 24.83
C ILE A 124 -3.36 16.61 24.63
N TYR A 125 -2.47 15.80 24.07
CA TYR A 125 -1.06 16.14 23.92
C TYR A 125 -0.73 16.32 22.43
N GLU A 126 -0.44 17.55 22.03
CA GLU A 126 -0.12 17.90 20.64
C GLU A 126 1.37 17.69 20.31
N LEU A 127 1.67 17.16 19.12
CA LEU A 127 3.03 16.90 18.62
C LEU A 127 3.47 17.82 17.47
N SER A 128 2.58 18.64 16.94
CA SER A 128 2.92 19.48 15.79
C SER A 128 3.98 20.53 16.13
N THR A 129 5.00 20.66 15.30
CA THR A 129 6.12 21.61 15.49
C THR A 129 5.69 23.07 15.38
N THR A 130 4.58 23.36 14.69
CA THR A 130 4.07 24.72 14.47
C THR A 130 2.61 24.88 14.90
N GLN A 131 2.26 26.07 15.40
CA GLN A 131 0.88 26.37 15.77
C GLN A 131 -0.08 26.29 14.57
N ARG A 132 0.36 26.75 13.39
CA ARG A 132 -0.45 26.66 12.16
C ARG A 132 -0.77 25.22 11.80
N ARG A 133 0.19 24.30 11.99
CA ARG A 133 -0.06 22.87 11.79
C ARG A 133 -0.94 22.28 12.88
N ALA A 134 -0.78 22.66 14.15
CA ALA A 134 -1.69 22.25 15.23
C ALA A 134 -3.16 22.54 14.86
N THR A 135 -3.44 23.77 14.44
CA THR A 135 -4.79 24.16 14.00
C THR A 135 -5.26 23.34 12.81
N ARG A 136 -4.39 23.11 11.81
CA ARG A 136 -4.73 22.28 10.64
C ARG A 136 -5.03 20.83 11.01
N CYS A 137 -4.32 20.26 11.97
CA CYS A 137 -4.58 18.92 12.51
C CYS A 137 -6.01 18.79 13.01
N HIS A 138 -6.46 19.72 13.86
CA HIS A 138 -7.81 19.72 14.40
C HIS A 138 -8.89 19.89 13.32
N VAL A 139 -8.63 20.69 12.28
CA VAL A 139 -9.61 20.96 11.23
C VAL A 139 -9.69 19.83 10.19
N LYS A 140 -8.56 19.20 9.83
CA LYS A 140 -8.48 18.30 8.67
C LYS A 140 -8.17 16.85 9.02
N TYR A 141 -7.39 16.58 10.07
CA TYR A 141 -6.75 15.26 10.25
C TYR A 141 -7.25 14.46 11.45
N SER A 142 -8.21 14.96 12.22
CA SER A 142 -8.70 14.25 13.41
C SER A 142 -9.24 12.85 13.12
N ALA A 143 -9.74 12.60 11.91
CA ALA A 143 -10.29 11.30 11.51
C ALA A 143 -9.21 10.34 10.92
N ASN A 144 -7.98 10.81 10.70
CA ASN A 144 -6.88 10.00 10.19
C ASN A 144 -6.15 9.30 11.35
N ALA A 145 -6.24 7.97 11.43
CA ALA A 145 -5.51 7.19 12.43
C ALA A 145 -3.97 7.36 12.33
N GLY A 146 -3.46 7.71 11.14
CA GLY A 146 -2.03 7.89 10.87
C GLY A 146 -1.37 9.10 11.51
N VAL A 147 -2.13 10.00 12.15
CA VAL A 147 -1.58 11.18 12.84
C VAL A 147 -1.53 11.06 14.36
N TYR A 148 -1.85 9.89 14.90
CA TYR A 148 -1.85 9.60 16.34
C TYR A 148 -0.68 8.67 16.69
N LEU A 149 0.25 9.11 17.54
CA LEU A 149 1.41 8.29 17.88
C LEU A 149 1.02 7.05 18.70
N GLU A 150 0.03 7.17 19.59
CA GLU A 150 -0.53 6.07 20.37
C GLU A 150 -0.96 4.90 19.49
N ILE A 151 -1.56 5.18 18.33
CA ILE A 151 -2.00 4.14 17.39
C ILE A 151 -0.82 3.27 16.92
N LEU A 152 0.33 3.88 16.64
CA LEU A 152 1.55 3.14 16.33
C LEU A 152 2.07 2.39 17.57
N LEU A 153 2.18 3.06 18.72
CA LEU A 153 2.80 2.50 19.92
C LEU A 153 2.01 1.33 20.54
N ARG A 154 0.69 1.29 20.34
CA ARG A 154 -0.18 0.15 20.71
C ARG A 154 -0.01 -1.08 19.81
N ASN A 155 0.65 -0.93 18.66
CA ASN A 155 0.78 -1.95 17.63
C ASN A 155 2.24 -2.32 17.31
N VAL A 156 3.15 -2.00 18.24
CA VAL A 156 4.53 -2.48 18.29
C VAL A 156 4.71 -3.37 19.50
N ASP A 157 5.76 -4.20 19.52
CA ASP A 157 6.12 -4.94 20.72
C ASP A 157 6.58 -3.96 21.80
N SER A 158 5.94 -3.96 22.97
CA SER A 158 6.28 -3.07 24.09
C SER A 158 7.72 -3.25 24.57
N ALA A 159 8.30 -4.45 24.44
CA ALA A 159 9.70 -4.68 24.75
C ALA A 159 10.66 -3.91 23.84
N SER A 160 10.23 -3.58 22.61
CA SER A 160 11.02 -2.76 21.68
C SER A 160 11.17 -1.31 22.15
N LEU A 161 10.24 -0.80 22.99
CA LEU A 161 10.34 0.55 23.56
C LEU A 161 11.51 0.70 24.55
N LEU A 162 12.13 -0.41 24.97
CA LEU A 162 13.30 -0.44 25.84
C LEU A 162 14.57 -0.91 25.14
N THR A 163 14.46 -1.59 24.00
CA THR A 163 15.58 -2.31 23.38
C THR A 163 15.94 -1.84 21.96
N ASP A 164 15.03 -1.17 21.25
CA ASP A 164 15.29 -0.63 19.91
C ASP A 164 16.16 0.64 19.97
N ASP A 165 16.83 0.98 18.88
CA ASP A 165 17.61 2.21 18.74
C ASP A 165 16.79 3.48 19.00
N PHE A 166 15.47 3.41 18.83
CA PHE A 166 14.56 4.52 19.12
C PHE A 166 14.06 4.59 20.57
N ALA A 167 14.47 3.67 21.46
CA ALA A 167 14.08 3.71 22.87
C ALA A 167 14.48 5.03 23.56
N VAL A 168 15.75 5.44 23.45
CA VAL A 168 16.25 6.69 24.05
C VAL A 168 15.64 7.94 23.39
N PRO A 169 15.60 8.06 22.04
CA PRO A 169 14.90 9.18 21.41
C PRO A 169 13.43 9.33 21.82
N LEU A 170 12.67 8.23 21.88
CA LEU A 170 11.27 8.25 22.34
C LEU A 170 11.16 8.65 23.82
N GLN A 171 12.08 8.18 24.65
CA GLN A 171 12.13 8.54 26.06
C GLN A 171 12.24 10.06 26.23
N VAL A 172 13.23 10.69 25.60
CA VAL A 172 13.47 12.15 25.70
C VAL A 172 12.35 12.95 25.04
N ALA A 173 11.97 12.58 23.82
CA ALA A 173 11.06 13.38 23.01
C ALA A 173 9.59 13.26 23.43
N ILE A 174 9.18 12.10 23.96
CA ILE A 174 7.77 11.76 24.19
C ILE A 174 7.53 11.36 25.65
N PHE A 175 8.17 10.30 26.14
CA PHE A 175 7.76 9.71 27.41
C PHE A 175 8.08 10.60 28.63
N GLU A 176 9.23 11.27 28.67
CA GLU A 176 9.58 12.22 29.73
C GLU A 176 8.62 13.43 29.77
N PRO A 177 8.36 14.14 28.66
CA PRO A 177 7.35 15.19 28.61
C PRO A 177 5.97 14.74 29.07
N MET A 178 5.54 13.53 28.71
CA MET A 178 4.24 12.98 29.09
C MET A 178 4.18 12.66 30.58
N ALA A 179 5.25 12.08 31.14
CA ALA A 179 5.36 11.70 32.54
C ALA A 179 5.30 12.89 33.51
N ALA A 180 5.47 14.13 33.04
CA ALA A 180 5.31 15.33 33.84
C ALA A 180 3.88 15.56 34.37
N THR A 181 2.88 14.86 33.82
CA THR A 181 1.48 14.95 34.25
C THR A 181 0.95 13.60 34.73
N PRO A 182 0.03 13.52 35.71
CA PRO A 182 -0.51 12.25 36.18
C PRO A 182 -1.17 11.42 35.08
N ARG A 183 -1.92 12.08 34.18
CA ARG A 183 -2.55 11.41 33.03
C ARG A 183 -1.52 10.89 32.03
N GLY A 184 -0.53 11.69 31.69
CA GLY A 184 0.51 11.29 30.75
C GLY A 184 1.39 10.18 31.31
N LEU A 185 1.70 10.18 32.61
CA LEU A 185 2.37 9.07 33.27
C LEU A 185 1.57 7.77 33.19
N ALA A 186 0.25 7.82 33.39
CA ALA A 186 -0.62 6.67 33.23
C ALA A 186 -0.62 6.15 31.77
N TRP A 187 -0.63 7.06 30.79
CA TRP A 187 -0.52 6.73 29.37
C TRP A 187 0.84 6.08 29.04
N VAL A 188 1.95 6.62 29.54
CA VAL A 188 3.30 6.04 29.37
C VAL A 188 3.33 4.62 29.93
N ASN A 189 2.84 4.43 31.16
CA ASN A 189 2.76 3.11 31.77
C ASN A 189 1.91 2.13 30.94
N ALA A 190 0.80 2.60 30.35
CA ALA A 190 -0.01 1.78 29.45
C ALA A 190 0.77 1.35 28.20
N MET A 191 1.53 2.25 27.57
CA MET A 191 2.33 1.92 26.38
C MET A 191 3.41 0.87 26.66
N PHE A 192 4.09 0.93 27.81
CA PHE A 192 5.12 -0.05 28.17
C PHE A 192 4.58 -1.43 28.61
N HIS A 193 3.31 -1.51 29.04
CA HIS A 193 2.73 -2.74 29.59
C HIS A 193 1.55 -3.28 28.77
N HIS A 194 1.30 -2.72 27.58
CA HIS A 194 0.21 -3.18 26.73
C HIS A 194 0.47 -4.60 26.22
N THR A 195 -0.61 -5.31 25.95
CA THR A 195 -0.63 -6.51 25.13
C THR A 195 -1.49 -6.23 23.91
N TRP A 196 -1.16 -6.86 22.78
CA TRP A 196 -1.96 -6.67 21.57
C TRP A 196 -3.35 -7.26 21.76
N LEU A 197 -4.35 -6.42 21.58
CA LEU A 197 -5.72 -6.88 21.36
C LEU A 197 -5.79 -7.69 20.05
N PRO A 198 -6.76 -8.61 19.90
CA PRO A 198 -7.12 -9.15 18.59
C PRO A 198 -7.28 -8.03 17.56
N VAL A 199 -6.88 -8.26 16.31
CA VAL A 199 -6.89 -7.22 15.26
C VAL A 199 -8.28 -6.58 15.13
N ALA A 200 -9.35 -7.39 15.19
CA ALA A 200 -10.72 -6.90 15.12
C ALA A 200 -11.08 -5.94 16.26
N ASP A 201 -10.59 -6.20 17.48
CA ASP A 201 -10.88 -5.38 18.66
C ASP A 201 -10.09 -4.07 18.64
N GLU A 202 -8.84 -4.10 18.15
CA GLU A 202 -8.05 -2.89 17.95
C GLU A 202 -8.68 -1.99 16.88
N VAL A 203 -9.16 -2.57 15.77
CA VAL A 203 -9.90 -1.85 14.72
C VAL A 203 -11.21 -1.26 15.28
N ALA A 204 -11.92 -2.02 16.11
CA ALA A 204 -13.14 -1.53 16.78
C ALA A 204 -12.83 -0.34 17.71
N TYR A 205 -11.71 -0.38 18.45
CA TYR A 205 -11.23 0.74 19.28
C TYR A 205 -10.93 1.99 18.44
N TRP A 206 -10.31 1.85 17.27
CA TRP A 206 -10.02 2.99 16.39
C TRP A 206 -11.32 3.64 15.90
N HIS A 207 -12.30 2.84 15.46
CA HIS A 207 -13.60 3.34 15.04
C HIS A 207 -14.38 3.99 16.18
N ALA A 208 -14.38 3.39 17.38
CA ALA A 208 -15.00 3.94 18.57
C ALA A 208 -14.39 5.29 18.98
N SER A 209 -13.13 5.52 18.62
CA SER A 209 -12.40 6.77 18.84
C SER A 209 -12.63 7.82 17.74
N GLY A 210 -13.52 7.57 16.79
CA GLY A 210 -13.86 8.50 15.71
C GLY A 210 -12.88 8.51 14.54
N LEU A 211 -11.99 7.52 14.45
CA LEU A 211 -11.07 7.36 13.32
C LEU A 211 -11.78 6.64 12.16
N SER A 212 -11.51 7.08 10.93
CA SER A 212 -12.21 6.57 9.73
C SER A 212 -11.28 6.12 8.61
N TYR A 213 -10.03 6.58 8.58
CA TYR A 213 -9.05 6.16 7.57
C TYR A 213 -7.62 6.24 8.10
N TRP A 214 -6.71 5.53 7.45
CA TRP A 214 -5.27 5.64 7.70
C TRP A 214 -4.58 6.12 6.43
N GLN A 215 -3.81 7.20 6.53
CA GLN A 215 -2.99 7.70 5.42
C GLN A 215 -1.70 8.34 5.95
N THR A 216 -0.58 8.04 5.28
CA THR A 216 0.73 8.65 5.56
C THR A 216 1.11 9.65 4.46
N GLN A 217 2.15 10.44 4.71
CA GLN A 217 2.64 11.45 3.78
C GLN A 217 3.37 10.82 2.59
N VAL A 218 3.32 11.52 1.46
CA VAL A 218 4.12 11.18 0.29
C VAL A 218 5.59 11.44 0.60
N THR A 219 6.43 10.49 0.18
CA THR A 219 7.87 10.58 0.28
C THR A 219 8.52 10.07 -1.00
N ASN A 220 9.69 10.61 -1.30
CA ASN A 220 10.57 10.10 -2.33
C ASN A 220 11.90 9.61 -1.75
N TYR A 221 12.02 9.45 -0.43
CA TYR A 221 13.23 8.88 0.18
C TYR A 221 13.35 7.39 -0.09
N TYR A 222 12.23 6.68 -0.09
CA TYR A 222 12.17 5.26 -0.37
C TYR A 222 11.47 5.01 -1.71
N GLN A 223 12.05 4.15 -2.54
CA GLN A 223 11.24 3.40 -3.49
C GLN A 223 10.50 2.35 -2.67
N GLN A 224 9.20 2.57 -2.47
CA GLN A 224 8.34 1.59 -1.85
C GLN A 224 8.26 0.34 -2.75
N GLY A 225 8.32 -0.84 -2.13
CA GLY A 225 8.18 -2.10 -2.84
C GLY A 225 6.72 -2.56 -2.90
N ILE A 226 6.39 -3.31 -3.94
CA ILE A 226 5.13 -4.05 -4.04
C ILE A 226 5.39 -5.38 -4.74
N GLN A 227 4.66 -6.42 -4.34
CA GLN A 227 4.59 -7.67 -5.09
C GLN A 227 3.11 -8.03 -5.29
N GLU A 228 2.71 -8.12 -6.54
CA GLU A 228 1.34 -8.40 -6.95
C GLU A 228 1.27 -9.84 -7.46
N SER A 229 0.27 -10.59 -6.99
CA SER A 229 0.06 -11.98 -7.39
C SER A 229 -1.42 -12.25 -7.65
N ILE A 230 -1.68 -13.23 -8.53
CA ILE A 230 -3.03 -13.73 -8.82
C ILE A 230 -3.10 -15.19 -8.44
N VAL A 231 -4.31 -15.66 -8.13
CA VAL A 231 -4.59 -17.07 -7.93
C VAL A 231 -5.35 -17.60 -9.13
N ILE A 232 -4.77 -18.59 -9.81
CA ILE A 232 -5.41 -19.33 -10.89
C ILE A 232 -6.01 -20.60 -10.29
N ILE A 233 -7.31 -20.78 -10.43
CA ILE A 233 -8.02 -22.00 -10.02
C ILE A 233 -8.34 -22.80 -11.29
N ASN A 234 -7.80 -24.00 -11.38
CA ASN A 234 -8.02 -24.86 -12.55
C ASN A 234 -9.34 -25.65 -12.47
N ALA A 235 -9.66 -26.39 -13.54
CA ALA A 235 -10.88 -27.18 -13.63
C ALA A 235 -10.99 -28.32 -12.59
N LEU A 236 -9.87 -28.71 -11.96
CA LEU A 236 -9.81 -29.71 -10.90
C LEU A 236 -9.98 -29.08 -9.51
N GLY A 237 -10.12 -27.75 -9.42
CA GLY A 237 -10.20 -27.01 -8.16
C GLY A 237 -8.86 -26.73 -7.50
N HIS A 238 -7.73 -27.00 -8.16
CA HIS A 238 -6.42 -26.65 -7.63
C HIS A 238 -6.13 -25.17 -7.83
N ALA A 239 -5.78 -24.50 -6.73
CA ALA A 239 -5.40 -23.10 -6.69
C ALA A 239 -3.87 -22.94 -6.74
N GLN A 240 -3.36 -22.10 -7.64
CA GLN A 240 -1.94 -21.80 -7.77
C GLN A 240 -1.71 -20.29 -7.85
N SER A 241 -0.74 -19.79 -7.08
CA SER A 241 -0.38 -18.37 -7.07
C SER A 241 0.69 -18.07 -8.12
N VAL A 242 0.50 -16.98 -8.85
CA VAL A 242 1.41 -16.50 -9.89
C VAL A 242 1.70 -15.02 -9.66
N THR A 243 2.98 -14.66 -9.58
CA THR A 243 3.41 -13.25 -9.52
C THR A 243 3.15 -12.58 -10.87
N ILE A 244 2.44 -11.47 -10.85
CA ILE A 244 2.08 -10.67 -12.03
C ILE A 244 2.80 -9.32 -12.07
N GLY A 245 3.41 -8.92 -10.96
CA GLY A 245 4.15 -7.67 -10.88
C GLY A 245 5.03 -7.60 -9.65
N GLN A 246 6.19 -6.95 -9.77
CA GLN A 246 7.07 -6.69 -8.65
C GLN A 246 7.80 -5.37 -8.86
N VAL A 247 7.77 -4.52 -7.83
CA VAL A 247 8.67 -3.39 -7.67
C VAL A 247 9.44 -3.64 -6.38
N ALA A 248 10.77 -3.71 -6.45
CA ALA A 248 11.58 -3.93 -5.26
C ALA A 248 11.61 -2.68 -4.37
N PHE A 249 11.64 -2.87 -3.06
CA PHE A 249 11.97 -1.79 -2.13
C PHE A 249 13.43 -1.36 -2.36
N THR A 250 13.69 -0.06 -2.36
CA THR A 250 15.05 0.47 -2.47
C THR A 250 15.18 1.74 -1.64
N GLN A 251 16.20 1.80 -0.80
CA GLN A 251 16.58 3.03 -0.12
C GLN A 251 17.34 3.92 -1.11
N ARG A 252 16.87 5.14 -1.33
CA ARG A 252 17.51 6.08 -2.25
C ARG A 252 18.59 6.89 -1.52
N PRO A 253 19.61 7.39 -2.23
CA PRO A 253 20.61 8.28 -1.64
C PRO A 253 19.96 9.52 -1.02
N LEU A 254 20.50 10.00 0.10
CA LEU A 254 20.01 11.21 0.78
C LEU A 254 20.04 12.45 -0.14
N SER A 255 20.99 12.52 -1.07
CA SER A 255 21.08 13.59 -2.07
C SER A 255 19.90 13.66 -3.04
N GLU A 256 19.08 12.60 -3.11
CA GLU A 256 17.88 12.54 -3.96
C GLU A 256 16.58 12.77 -3.18
N TRP A 257 16.65 12.96 -1.86
CA TRP A 257 15.47 13.13 -1.00
C TRP A 257 14.97 14.57 -1.01
N THR A 258 14.35 14.96 -2.12
CA THR A 258 13.86 16.34 -2.29
C THR A 258 12.64 16.67 -1.42
N LEU A 259 11.81 15.68 -1.06
CA LEU A 259 10.67 15.89 -0.16
C LEU A 259 11.04 16.09 1.31
N ALA A 260 12.34 15.95 1.67
CA ALA A 260 12.81 16.21 3.02
C ALA A 260 12.41 17.61 3.50
N TYR A 261 12.46 18.61 2.60
CA TYR A 261 12.09 20.00 2.92
C TYR A 261 10.61 20.19 3.29
N ALA A 262 9.71 19.32 2.82
CA ALA A 262 8.31 19.38 3.22
C ALA A 262 8.13 18.83 4.65
N TYR A 263 8.64 17.62 4.87
CA TYR A 263 8.75 16.98 6.17
C TYR A 263 9.82 15.89 6.13
N ASN A 264 10.83 15.98 7.00
CA ASN A 264 11.93 15.01 7.06
C ASN A 264 11.63 13.80 7.96
N GLY A 265 10.41 13.62 8.45
CA GLY A 265 10.01 12.39 9.14
C GLY A 265 10.31 12.36 10.63
N PHE A 266 9.47 11.62 11.36
CA PHE A 266 9.43 11.62 12.82
C PHE A 266 10.72 11.14 13.47
N TRP A 267 11.44 10.20 12.85
CA TRP A 267 12.73 9.72 13.39
C TRP A 267 13.80 10.83 13.44
N ASN A 268 13.76 11.79 12.51
CA ASN A 268 14.68 12.92 12.55
C ASN A 268 14.27 13.88 13.66
N ASP A 269 12.96 14.12 13.85
CA ASP A 269 12.46 14.92 14.97
C ASP A 269 12.93 14.31 16.32
N LEU A 270 12.78 12.99 16.48
CA LEU A 270 13.24 12.25 17.64
C LEU A 270 14.74 12.39 17.91
N TRP A 271 15.58 12.23 16.88
CA TRP A 271 17.03 12.40 17.02
C TRP A 271 17.43 13.84 17.36
N GLN A 272 16.71 14.84 16.81
CA GLN A 272 16.96 16.24 17.14
C GLN A 272 16.59 16.55 18.59
N CYS A 273 15.45 16.03 19.07
CA CYS A 273 15.04 16.10 20.47
C CYS A 273 16.09 15.46 21.39
N GLN A 274 16.58 14.26 21.06
CA GLN A 274 17.62 13.59 21.83
C GLN A 274 18.92 14.40 21.88
N PHE A 275 19.41 14.86 20.72
CA PHE A 275 20.67 15.59 20.63
C PHE A 275 20.67 16.89 21.44
N ASN A 276 19.54 17.61 21.42
CA ASN A 276 19.41 18.90 22.08
C ASN A 276 18.75 18.83 23.46
N ASN A 277 18.34 17.64 23.91
CA ASN A 277 17.71 17.35 25.20
C ASN A 277 16.44 18.19 25.48
N TYR A 278 15.49 18.17 24.54
CA TYR A 278 14.16 18.76 24.71
C TYR A 278 13.06 17.80 24.19
N GLY A 279 11.81 18.03 24.60
CA GLY A 279 10.65 17.24 24.18
C GLY A 279 10.09 17.63 22.81
N LEU A 280 9.14 16.83 22.30
CA LEU A 280 8.34 17.15 21.10
C LEU A 280 6.86 17.41 21.43
N VAL A 281 6.45 17.20 22.68
CA VAL A 281 5.08 17.48 23.13
C VAL A 281 4.94 18.99 23.40
N ARG A 282 4.04 19.66 22.66
CA ARG A 282 3.79 21.10 22.82
C ARG A 282 3.38 21.42 24.25
N HIS A 283 3.83 22.57 24.75
CA HIS A 283 3.49 23.07 26.09
C HIS A 283 3.91 22.15 27.25
N SER A 284 4.77 21.15 26.99
CA SER A 284 5.33 20.31 28.05
C SER A 284 6.39 21.04 28.89
N SER A 285 7.12 21.98 28.28
CA SER A 285 8.11 22.81 28.95
C SER A 285 8.46 24.04 28.12
N ASN A 286 8.96 25.10 28.78
CA ASN A 286 9.45 26.30 28.10
C ASN A 286 10.61 26.00 27.12
N ALA A 287 11.47 25.03 27.45
CA ALA A 287 12.57 24.63 26.58
C ALA A 287 12.07 23.98 25.28
N THR A 288 11.03 23.16 25.37
CA THR A 288 10.40 22.52 24.21
C THR A 288 9.73 23.57 23.30
N ASP A 289 8.95 24.47 23.88
CA ASP A 289 8.27 25.53 23.11
C ASP A 289 9.28 26.50 22.46
N ALA A 290 10.39 26.81 23.14
CA ALA A 290 11.47 27.62 22.58
C ALA A 290 12.16 26.91 21.40
N ALA A 291 12.43 25.61 21.52
CA ALA A 291 13.02 24.81 20.44
C ALA A 291 12.11 24.73 19.20
N MET A 292 10.80 24.53 19.40
CA MET A 292 9.82 24.53 18.31
C MET A 292 9.72 25.88 17.60
N ALA A 293 9.90 27.00 18.30
CA ALA A 293 9.86 28.34 17.69
C ALA A 293 10.98 28.55 16.66
N THR A 294 12.11 27.85 16.79
CA THR A 294 13.25 27.93 15.87
C THR A 294 13.44 26.66 15.03
N TRP A 295 12.43 25.77 14.99
CA TRP A 295 12.53 24.43 14.40
C TRP A 295 13.07 24.42 12.97
N GLU A 296 12.55 25.31 12.12
CA GLU A 296 12.97 25.43 10.72
C GLU A 296 14.47 25.78 10.60
N SER A 297 14.95 26.74 11.39
CA SER A 297 16.37 27.10 11.37
C SER A 297 17.26 26.01 11.95
N THR A 298 16.85 25.35 13.04
CA THR A 298 17.68 24.36 13.74
C THR A 298 17.73 23.02 13.01
N VAL A 299 16.59 22.55 12.49
CA VAL A 299 16.46 21.22 11.88
C VAL A 299 16.69 21.25 10.37
N TYR A 300 16.30 22.34 9.70
CA TYR A 300 16.41 22.45 8.24
C TYR A 300 17.52 23.40 7.79
N GLY A 301 18.15 24.14 8.72
CA GLY A 301 19.23 25.08 8.38
C GLY A 301 18.77 26.25 7.52
N ILE A 302 17.47 26.52 7.46
CA ILE A 302 16.90 27.58 6.63
C ILE A 302 16.87 28.85 7.47
N VAL A 303 17.70 29.82 7.08
CA VAL A 303 17.88 31.09 7.77
C VAL A 303 17.73 32.24 6.77
N GLY A 304 16.95 33.25 7.13
CA GLY A 304 16.85 34.53 6.42
C GLY A 304 15.74 34.61 5.37
N ASN A 305 15.67 35.78 4.72
CA ASN A 305 14.58 36.20 3.84
C ASN A 305 15.01 36.11 2.38
N ALA A 306 15.36 34.90 1.93
CA ALA A 306 15.54 34.68 0.51
C ALA A 306 14.16 34.72 -0.16
N THR A 307 14.04 35.36 -1.32
CA THR A 307 12.76 35.52 -2.03
C THR A 307 12.01 34.20 -2.24
N VAL A 308 12.74 33.10 -2.45
CA VAL A 308 12.16 31.75 -2.58
C VAL A 308 11.57 31.25 -1.25
N VAL A 309 12.26 31.50 -0.13
CA VAL A 309 11.79 31.12 1.22
C VAL A 309 10.51 31.89 1.55
N ASP A 310 10.50 33.21 1.34
CA ASP A 310 9.31 34.04 1.57
C ASP A 310 8.11 33.60 0.71
N LEU A 311 8.36 33.20 -0.54
CA LEU A 311 7.32 32.68 -1.44
C LEU A 311 6.74 31.35 -0.94
N VAL A 312 7.58 30.44 -0.46
CA VAL A 312 7.15 29.16 0.11
C VAL A 312 6.37 29.39 1.41
N HIS A 313 6.88 30.23 2.31
CA HIS A 313 6.22 30.55 3.57
C HIS A 313 4.84 31.17 3.39
N SER A 314 4.67 32.01 2.36
CA SER A 314 3.40 32.69 2.07
C SER A 314 2.34 31.77 1.45
N HIS A 315 2.72 30.70 0.75
CA HIS A 315 1.78 29.85 0.00
C HIS A 315 1.65 28.43 0.54
N LEU A 316 2.74 27.84 1.05
CA LEU A 316 2.80 26.44 1.50
C LEU A 316 2.97 26.32 3.02
N GLY A 317 3.58 27.33 3.64
CA GLY A 317 3.95 27.33 5.05
C GLY A 317 5.46 27.10 5.25
N ILE A 318 5.87 26.99 6.50
CA ILE A 318 7.28 26.81 6.83
C ILE A 318 7.75 25.39 6.48
N PHE A 319 9.02 25.26 6.12
CA PHE A 319 9.66 23.98 5.84
C PHE A 319 9.60 23.06 7.06
N GLY A 320 9.46 21.76 6.81
CA GLY A 320 9.19 20.76 7.84
C GLY A 320 7.75 20.73 8.37
N SER A 321 6.88 21.65 7.94
CA SER A 321 5.47 21.71 8.34
C SER A 321 4.50 21.62 7.17
N ILE A 322 4.99 21.21 5.99
CA ILE A 322 4.22 21.08 4.75
C ILE A 322 3.72 19.63 4.65
N ASP A 323 2.41 19.44 4.59
CA ASP A 323 1.84 18.12 4.38
C ASP A 323 1.69 17.84 2.88
N VAL A 324 2.16 16.67 2.43
CA VAL A 324 2.05 16.17 1.07
C VAL A 324 1.30 14.85 1.12
N GLU A 325 0.11 14.81 0.51
CA GLU A 325 -0.74 13.62 0.45
C GLU A 325 -0.94 13.20 -1.00
N LEU A 326 -1.07 11.89 -1.21
CA LEU A 326 -1.39 11.39 -2.54
C LEU A 326 -2.88 11.61 -2.81
N VAL A 327 -3.18 12.35 -3.87
CA VAL A 327 -4.56 12.53 -4.35
C VAL A 327 -4.89 11.41 -5.32
N THR A 328 -5.98 10.69 -5.07
CA THR A 328 -6.45 9.63 -5.96
C THR A 328 -6.96 10.21 -7.28
N ALA A 329 -6.85 9.44 -8.37
CA ALA A 329 -7.38 9.86 -9.66
C ALA A 329 -8.90 10.08 -9.55
N PRO A 330 -9.44 11.24 -9.99
CA PRO A 330 -10.87 11.49 -9.95
C PRO A 330 -11.66 10.46 -10.76
N GLU A 331 -12.83 10.08 -10.26
CA GLU A 331 -13.69 9.06 -10.89
C GLU A 331 -14.04 9.38 -12.35
N ALA A 332 -14.24 10.66 -12.68
CA ALA A 332 -14.52 11.09 -14.04
C ALA A 332 -13.36 10.75 -15.01
N VAL A 333 -12.11 10.85 -14.55
CA VAL A 333 -10.92 10.56 -15.35
C VAL A 333 -10.76 9.06 -15.54
N THR A 334 -10.97 8.27 -14.48
CA THR A 334 -10.90 6.81 -14.57
C THR A 334 -12.02 6.26 -15.46
N ALA A 335 -13.25 6.80 -15.35
CA ALA A 335 -14.38 6.44 -16.20
C ALA A 335 -14.13 6.77 -17.68
N LEU A 336 -13.60 7.96 -17.98
CA LEU A 336 -13.23 8.36 -19.34
C LEU A 336 -12.17 7.42 -19.92
N PHE A 337 -11.14 7.08 -19.14
CA PHE A 337 -10.10 6.15 -19.56
C PHE A 337 -10.68 4.75 -19.85
N THR A 338 -11.54 4.22 -18.98
CA THR A 338 -12.20 2.93 -19.21
C THR A 338 -13.09 2.95 -20.46
N ALA A 339 -13.84 4.02 -20.69
CA ALA A 339 -14.68 4.17 -21.88
C ALA A 339 -13.83 4.22 -23.17
N PHE A 340 -12.72 4.97 -23.15
CA PHE A 340 -11.78 5.04 -24.27
C PHE A 340 -11.17 3.66 -24.57
N GLN A 341 -10.70 2.94 -23.56
CA GLN A 341 -10.12 1.60 -23.72
C GLN A 341 -11.14 0.60 -24.27
N THR A 342 -12.38 0.68 -23.81
CA THR A 342 -13.48 -0.16 -24.32
C THR A 342 -13.74 0.12 -25.80
N ARG A 343 -13.78 1.40 -26.20
CA ARG A 343 -14.02 1.79 -27.59
C ARG A 343 -12.88 1.35 -28.52
N MET A 344 -11.64 1.59 -28.11
CA MET A 344 -10.45 1.15 -28.85
C MET A 344 -10.39 -0.36 -28.98
N GLY A 345 -10.78 -1.09 -27.93
CA GLY A 345 -10.85 -2.55 -27.95
C GLY A 345 -11.89 -3.07 -28.93
N GLN A 346 -13.10 -2.50 -28.92
CA GLN A 346 -14.14 -2.83 -29.89
C GLN A 346 -13.67 -2.62 -31.34
N GLU A 347 -13.01 -1.50 -31.64
CA GLU A 347 -12.48 -1.22 -32.98
C GLU A 347 -11.36 -2.18 -33.42
N ARG A 348 -10.62 -2.77 -32.47
CA ARG A 348 -9.59 -3.79 -32.76
C ARG A 348 -10.18 -5.18 -33.01
N ILE A 349 -11.33 -5.49 -32.39
CA ILE A 349 -11.99 -6.80 -32.52
C ILE A 349 -12.83 -6.88 -33.79
N VAL A 350 -13.24 -5.75 -34.37
CA VAL A 350 -13.82 -5.74 -35.71
C VAL A 350 -12.79 -6.36 -36.66
N PRO A 351 -13.11 -7.48 -37.35
CA PRO A 351 -12.16 -8.15 -38.19
C PRO A 351 -11.74 -7.19 -39.29
N ARG A 352 -10.46 -6.78 -39.29
CA ARG A 352 -9.80 -6.54 -40.57
C ARG A 352 -9.97 -7.83 -41.35
N GLN A 353 -10.83 -7.78 -42.36
CA GLN A 353 -11.08 -8.90 -43.25
C GLN A 353 -9.75 -9.58 -43.60
N THR A 354 -9.72 -10.90 -43.47
CA THR A 354 -8.61 -11.83 -43.76
C THR A 354 -7.49 -11.95 -42.72
N LEU A 355 -7.66 -12.91 -41.80
CA LEU A 355 -6.84 -14.13 -41.68
C LEU A 355 -7.28 -14.91 -40.44
N SER A 356 -7.79 -16.12 -40.64
CA SER A 356 -8.29 -17.02 -39.60
C SER A 356 -7.16 -17.41 -38.64
N LEU A 357 -7.22 -16.90 -37.42
CA LEU A 357 -6.62 -17.50 -36.25
C LEU A 357 -7.76 -17.84 -35.29
N SER A 358 -7.84 -19.11 -34.89
CA SER A 358 -8.79 -19.60 -33.89
C SER A 358 -8.71 -18.72 -32.64
N THR A 359 -9.75 -17.91 -32.44
CA THR A 359 -9.89 -17.07 -31.26
C THR A 359 -10.09 -17.97 -30.03
N PRO A 360 -9.35 -17.75 -28.93
CA PRO A 360 -9.47 -18.55 -27.71
C PRO A 360 -10.82 -18.40 -26.97
N CYS A 361 -11.70 -17.53 -27.45
CA CYS A 361 -12.99 -17.20 -26.84
C CYS A 361 -14.21 -17.83 -27.52
N GLN A 362 -14.03 -18.73 -28.49
CA GLN A 362 -15.11 -19.61 -28.91
C GLN A 362 -15.23 -20.73 -27.88
N GLY A 363 -16.26 -20.66 -27.04
CA GLY A 363 -16.67 -21.79 -26.20
C GLY A 363 -16.96 -23.03 -27.05
N PRO A 364 -17.02 -24.23 -26.45
CA PRO A 364 -17.27 -25.45 -27.20
C PRO A 364 -18.59 -25.28 -27.96
N GLY A 365 -18.51 -25.28 -29.29
CA GLY A 365 -19.68 -25.37 -30.13
C GLY A 365 -20.45 -26.62 -29.74
N ASN A 366 -21.74 -26.45 -29.48
CA ASN A 366 -22.67 -27.57 -29.45
C ASN A 366 -22.73 -28.17 -30.87
N ASP A 367 -21.79 -29.05 -31.19
CA ASP A 367 -21.98 -30.02 -32.27
C ASP A 367 -22.80 -31.18 -31.70
N GLN A 368 -24.11 -30.93 -31.58
CA GLN A 368 -25.12 -31.97 -31.64
C GLN A 368 -25.83 -31.86 -32.98
N THR A 369 -25.36 -32.61 -33.97
CA THR A 369 -26.19 -33.32 -34.95
C THR A 369 -25.45 -34.55 -35.44
#